data_AF-A0A8J6SP72-F1
#
_entry.id   AF-A0A8J6SP72-F1
#
_cell.length_a   1.000
_cell.length_b   1.000
_cell.length_c   1.000
_cell.angle_alpha   90.00
_cell.angle_beta   90.00
_cell.angle_gamma   90.00
#
_symmetry.space_group_name_H-M   'P 1'
#
loop_
_entity.id
_entity.type
_entity.pdbx_description
1 polymer ?
#
loop_
_entity_poly.entity_id
_entity_poly.type
_entity_poly.pdbx_seq_one_letter_code
_entity_poly.pdbx_strand_id
1 'polypeptide(L)' 'MNFVRGRLQRLIAKMPKLIEKLTDDNLEDTWQVLQQVYYDLYMLKAIQESKQSVQPGESLTREEAIRMLQFP' A
#
# COMPACT_ATOMS: atom_id res chain seq x y z
N MET A 1 14.78 -10.18 -13.52
CA MET A 1 13.82 -10.12 -12.38
C MET A 1 14.27 -10.84 -11.10
N ASN A 2 15.14 -11.88 -11.15
CA ASN A 2 15.49 -12.67 -9.95
C ASN A 2 16.41 -11.97 -8.93
N PHE A 3 17.30 -11.09 -9.39
CA PHE A 3 18.25 -10.39 -8.52
C PHE A 3 17.56 -9.41 -7.55
N VAL A 4 16.57 -8.66 -8.04
CA VAL A 4 15.79 -7.71 -7.22
C VAL A 4 14.97 -8.45 -6.17
N ARG A 5 14.29 -9.55 -6.56
CA ARG A 5 13.54 -10.41 -5.63
C ARG A 5 14.43 -10.97 -4.52
N GLY A 6 15.64 -11.47 -4.86
CA GLY A 6 16.57 -11.98 -3.86
C GLY A 6 17.12 -10.89 -2.92
N ARG A 7 17.34 -9.68 -3.42
CA ARG A 7 17.71 -8.52 -2.56
C ARG A 7 16.55 -8.12 -1.64
N LEU A 8 15.33 -8.10 -2.16
CA LEU A 8 14.13 -7.76 -1.40
C LEU A 8 13.91 -8.76 -0.26
N GLN A 9 14.01 -10.06 -0.53
CA GLN A 9 13.90 -11.11 0.48
C GLN A 9 14.95 -10.96 1.59
N ARG A 10 16.20 -10.64 1.23
CA ARG A 10 17.25 -10.37 2.23
C ARG A 10 16.97 -9.11 3.05
N LEU A 11 16.37 -8.09 2.45
CA LEU A 11 15.99 -6.88 3.16
C LEU A 11 14.87 -7.18 4.16
N ILE A 12 13.82 -7.90 3.71
CA ILE A 12 12.68 -8.31 4.53
C ILE A 12 13.14 -9.15 5.72
N ALA A 13 14.04 -10.12 5.50
CA ALA A 13 14.59 -10.95 6.57
C ALA A 13 15.41 -10.16 7.61
N LYS A 14 15.92 -8.97 7.24
CA LYS A 14 16.71 -8.10 8.12
C LYS A 14 15.89 -7.01 8.80
N MET A 15 14.71 -6.66 8.26
CA MET A 15 13.88 -5.56 8.77
C MET A 15 13.59 -5.66 10.28
N PRO A 16 13.20 -6.81 10.86
CA PRO A 16 12.88 -6.87 12.29
C PRO A 16 14.06 -6.42 13.17
N LYS A 17 15.28 -6.88 12.85
CA LYS A 17 16.51 -6.50 13.56
C LYS A 17 16.92 -5.05 13.35
N LEU A 18 16.48 -4.42 12.27
CA LEU A 18 16.74 -3.01 12.00
C LEU A 18 15.73 -2.14 12.76
N ILE A 19 14.48 -2.57 12.84
CA ILE A 19 13.42 -1.91 13.62
C ILE A 19 13.78 -1.92 15.11
N GLU A 20 14.23 -3.06 15.65
CA GLU A 20 14.68 -3.17 17.05
C GLU A 20 15.83 -2.23 17.44
N LYS A 21 16.55 -1.67 16.46
CA LYS A 21 17.67 -0.74 16.69
C LYS A 21 17.27 0.72 16.59
N LEU A 22 16.05 1.01 16.15
CA LEU A 22 15.53 2.37 16.11
C LEU A 22 15.03 2.75 17.50
N THR A 23 15.26 4.00 17.88
CA THR A 23 14.55 4.61 19.01
C THR A 23 13.09 4.85 18.62
N ASP A 24 12.21 5.00 19.59
CA ASP A 24 10.78 5.22 19.34
C ASP A 24 10.53 6.47 18.46
N ASP A 25 11.24 7.58 18.73
CA ASP A 25 11.17 8.80 17.92
C ASP A 25 11.58 8.55 16.46
N ASN A 26 12.67 7.80 16.24
CA ASN A 26 13.13 7.46 14.89
C ASN A 26 12.17 6.49 14.19
N LEU A 27 11.48 5.64 14.96
CA LEU A 27 10.49 4.72 14.42
C LEU A 27 9.26 5.47 13.92
N GLU A 28 8.80 6.48 14.67
CA GLU A 28 7.69 7.34 14.30
C GLU A 28 8.00 8.13 13.01
N ASP A 29 9.16 8.79 12.95
CA ASP A 29 9.61 9.52 11.76
C ASP A 29 9.76 8.59 10.54
N THR A 30 10.33 7.40 10.76
CA THR A 30 10.48 6.39 9.70
C THR A 30 9.12 5.91 9.20
N TRP A 31 8.15 5.73 10.11
CA TRP A 31 6.79 5.32 9.75
C TRP A 31 6.08 6.39 8.92
N GLN A 32 6.21 7.68 9.25
CA GLN A 32 5.59 8.76 8.45
C GLN A 32 6.02 8.73 6.97
N VAL A 33 7.30 8.45 6.71
CA VAL A 33 7.82 8.30 5.34
C VAL A 33 7.31 7.02 4.68
N LEU A 34 7.36 5.89 5.40
CA LEU A 34 6.91 4.59 4.87
C LEU A 34 5.40 4.53 4.61
N GLN A 35 4.61 5.22 5.42
CA GLN A 35 3.16 5.25 5.35
C GLN A 35 2.67 5.80 4.00
N GLN A 36 3.28 6.88 3.50
CA GLN A 36 2.94 7.44 2.19
C GLN A 36 3.18 6.42 1.08
N VAL A 37 4.37 5.81 1.06
CA VAL A 37 4.73 4.78 0.07
C VAL A 37 3.81 3.56 0.17
N TYR A 38 3.44 3.16 1.38
CA TYR A 38 2.50 2.06 1.60
C TYR A 38 1.12 2.37 1.01
N TYR A 39 0.58 3.57 1.25
CA TYR A 39 -0.70 3.99 0.69
C TYR A 39 -0.69 4.06 -0.84
N ASP A 40 0.36 4.63 -1.43
CA ASP A 40 0.51 4.70 -2.88
C ASP A 40 0.54 3.31 -3.51
N LEU A 41 1.32 2.39 -2.95
CA LEU A 41 1.41 1.00 -3.42
C LEU A 41 0.09 0.24 -3.24
N TYR A 42 -0.57 0.43 -2.10
CA TYR A 42 -1.87 -0.18 -1.82
C TYR A 42 -2.92 0.26 -2.84
N MET A 43 -3.03 1.58 -3.07
CA MET A 43 -3.97 2.14 -4.04
C MET A 43 -3.66 1.71 -5.46
N LEU A 44 -2.38 1.71 -5.85
CA LEU A 44 -1.96 1.24 -7.16
C LEU A 44 -2.36 -0.22 -7.40
N LYS A 45 -2.12 -1.08 -6.41
CA LYS A 45 -2.50 -2.49 -6.49
C LYS A 45 -4.01 -2.66 -6.62
N ALA A 46 -4.79 -1.96 -5.80
CA ALA A 46 -6.26 -1.98 -5.88
C ALA A 46 -6.77 -1.53 -7.25
N ILE A 47 -6.18 -0.47 -7.83
CA ILE A 47 -6.51 0.00 -9.18
C ILE A 47 -6.16 -1.05 -10.24
N GLN A 48 -5.00 -1.71 -10.13
CA GLN A 48 -4.58 -2.75 -11.07
C GLN A 48 -5.51 -3.97 -11.01
N GLU A 49 -5.89 -4.40 -9.82
CA GLU A 49 -6.84 -5.50 -9.60
C GLU A 49 -8.23 -5.13 -10.15
N SER A 50 -8.70 -3.93 -9.85
CA SER A 50 -9.97 -3.41 -10.38
C SER A 50 -9.96 -3.37 -11.92
N LYS A 51 -8.87 -2.95 -12.57
CA LYS A 51 -8.77 -2.97 -14.03
C LYS A 51 -8.85 -4.38 -14.64
N GLN A 52 -8.50 -5.42 -13.88
CA GLN A 52 -8.58 -6.81 -14.34
C GLN A 52 -9.96 -7.43 -14.09
N SER A 53 -10.67 -6.97 -13.05
CA SER A 53 -11.94 -7.55 -12.64
C SER A 53 -13.18 -6.78 -13.11
N VAL A 54 -13.05 -5.48 -13.36
CA VAL A 54 -14.17 -4.59 -13.69
C VAL A 54 -14.40 -4.53 -15.20
N GLN A 55 -15.60 -4.90 -15.62
CA GLN A 55 -16.06 -4.69 -16.99
C GLN A 55 -16.57 -3.25 -17.20
N PRO A 56 -16.54 -2.73 -18.44
CA PRO A 56 -17.16 -1.43 -18.75
C PRO A 56 -18.63 -1.41 -18.31
N GLY A 57 -18.98 -0.46 -17.44
CA GLY A 57 -20.35 -0.32 -16.87
C GLY A 57 -20.54 -0.88 -15.47
N GLU A 58 -19.56 -1.60 -14.91
CA GLU A 58 -19.60 -2.11 -13.52
C GLU A 58 -18.99 -1.14 -12.49
N SER A 59 -18.36 -0.05 -12.97
CA SER A 59 -17.89 1.03 -12.09
C SER A 59 -19.06 1.92 -11.68
N LEU A 60 -19.17 2.19 -10.38
CA LEU A 60 -20.12 3.18 -9.88
C LEU A 60 -19.79 4.56 -10.47
N THR A 61 -20.81 5.29 -10.87
CA THR A 61 -20.71 6.74 -11.06
C THR A 61 -20.44 7.42 -9.71
N ARG A 62 -19.94 8.66 -9.77
CA ARG A 62 -19.65 9.44 -8.55
C ARG A 62 -20.88 9.56 -7.66
N GLU A 63 -22.05 9.78 -8.24
CA GLU A 63 -23.33 9.91 -7.56
C GLU A 63 -23.76 8.60 -6.89
N GLU A 64 -23.56 7.46 -7.57
CA GLU A 64 -23.86 6.14 -7.02
C GLU A 64 -22.90 5.77 -5.87
N ALA A 65 -21.61 6.06 -6.02
CA ALA A 65 -20.62 5.83 -4.98
C ALA A 65 -20.92 6.65 -3.71
N ILE A 66 -21.30 7.93 -3.85
CA ILE A 66 -21.66 8.79 -2.71
C ILE A 66 -22.88 8.25 -1.97
N ARG A 67 -23.92 7.79 -2.69
CA ARG A 67 -25.11 7.17 -2.06
C ARG A 67 -24.78 5.88 -1.32
N MET A 68 -23.87 5.09 -1.88
CA MET A 68 -23.50 3.78 -1.32
C MET A 68 -22.57 3.91 -0.10
N LEU A 69 -21.72 4.94 -0.05
CA LEU A 69 -20.79 5.17 1.05
C LEU A 69 -21.46 5.61 2.36
N GLN A 70 -22.77 5.90 2.36
CA GLN A 70 -23.56 6.31 3.53
C GLN A 70 -22.78 7.23 4.49
N PHE A 71 -22.09 8.24 3.94
CA PHE A 71 -21.52 9.27 4.80
C PHE A 71 -22.70 10.09 5.35
N PRO A 72 -22.85 10.20 6.69
CA PRO A 72 -23.87 11.05 7.30
C PRO A 72 -23.67 12.52 6.92
#